data_AF-A0A7X6NV34-F1
#
_entry.id   AF-A0A7X6NV34-F1
#
_cell.length_a   1.000
_cell.length_b   1.000
_cell.length_c   1.000
_cell.angle_alpha   90.00
_cell.angle_beta   90.00
_cell.angle_gamma   90.00
#
_symmetry.space_group_name_H-M   'P 1'
#
loop_
_entity.id
_entity.type
_entity.pdbx_description
1 polymer ?
#
loop_
_entity_poly.entity_id
_entity_poly.type
_entity_poly.pdbx_seq_one_letter_code
_entity_poly.pdbx_strand_id
1 'polypeptide(L)'
;FYLATPDIVQRAMDQFAELTGRQYHLVDYIGAPDADRVAIVMGSGAEVVQQAVEYLNSAGQKTGVLIIRLYRPFPTEQILAAIPETVQKIAVLDRTKEPGSNGEPLFLDVTAAFAEAVSMGKREKLPRIIGGRYGLSSKDFTPAMAAAVFDELAKDNPRPRFTVGINDDVTRLSLDYDPHIDLEDPLTKRAVFYGMGSDGTVGANKNTIKILGSDEDTYAQGYFVYDSKKSGSRTTSHLRFGPDPIKAPYLVNKASFIGCHHWSILERIDVLEFARKAIYNEAGERIGGTTLLINSPFEADQVWDHLPAPIQQKIIDYDIALYAINANEVARTAGLGGRTNTVLQTCYFAISGVLPSDVAIDRIKESITKTYSRKSMEIVRKNHVAVDESVAHLHKIEVPDEVTSTHGYLAPVPAEAPDFVQDVTATMLIDKGDSLPVSKMPVDGSFPSGTTKYEKRNISDIIAVWDPETCIQCGNCSFVCPHAVLRAKHYPAASLAGAPDSFESAPLDAAGLPNARYTLQVYAEDCTGCGLCVE
;
A
#
# COMPACT_ATOMS: atom_id res chain seq x y z
N PHE A 1 -10.31 -23.17 -37.85
CA PHE A 1 -9.34 -22.77 -36.81
C PHE A 1 -10.06 -22.16 -35.61
N TYR A 2 -10.53 -20.90 -35.66
CA TYR A 2 -11.15 -20.21 -34.51
C TYR A 2 -12.34 -20.93 -33.86
N LEU A 3 -13.21 -21.58 -34.65
CA LEU A 3 -14.33 -22.37 -34.12
C LEU A 3 -13.90 -23.56 -33.25
N ALA A 4 -12.71 -24.12 -33.51
CA ALA A 4 -12.19 -25.27 -32.77
C ALA A 4 -11.34 -24.85 -31.56
N THR A 5 -10.99 -23.57 -31.44
CA THR A 5 -10.11 -23.06 -30.36
C THR A 5 -10.71 -23.27 -28.97
N PRO A 6 -12.01 -22.98 -28.70
CA PRO A 6 -12.62 -23.24 -27.39
C PRO A 6 -12.42 -24.67 -26.91
N ASP A 7 -12.70 -25.68 -27.75
CA ASP A 7 -12.56 -27.09 -27.39
C ASP A 7 -11.09 -27.50 -27.17
N ILE A 8 -10.17 -26.93 -27.95
CA ILE A 8 -8.73 -27.17 -27.77
C ILE A 8 -8.28 -26.63 -26.40
N VAL A 9 -8.72 -25.43 -26.02
CA VAL A 9 -8.39 -24.83 -24.72
C VAL A 9 -9.01 -25.63 -23.59
N GLN A 10 -10.27 -26.06 -23.70
CA GLN A 10 -10.93 -26.86 -22.67
C GLN A 10 -10.18 -28.17 -22.44
N ARG A 11 -9.80 -28.90 -23.51
CA ARG A 11 -8.99 -30.13 -23.35
C ARG A 11 -7.65 -29.89 -22.67
N ALA A 12 -7.01 -28.76 -22.93
CA ALA A 12 -5.75 -28.40 -22.25
C ALA A 12 -5.97 -28.10 -20.76
N MET A 13 -7.10 -27.48 -20.40
CA MET A 13 -7.49 -27.26 -19.00
C MET A 13 -7.80 -28.58 -18.28
N ASP A 14 -8.48 -29.51 -18.94
CA ASP A 14 -8.78 -30.83 -18.37
C ASP A 14 -7.49 -31.64 -18.14
N GLN A 15 -6.56 -31.62 -19.10
CA GLN A 15 -5.22 -32.22 -18.93
C GLN A 15 -4.45 -31.59 -17.76
N PHE A 16 -4.56 -30.27 -17.58
CA PHE A 16 -3.95 -29.61 -16.43
C PHE A 16 -4.56 -30.07 -15.11
N ALA A 17 -5.87 -30.32 -15.08
CA ALA A 17 -6.56 -30.86 -13.91
C ALA A 17 -6.13 -32.28 -13.58
N GLU A 18 -5.97 -33.15 -14.59
CA GLU A 18 -5.44 -34.52 -14.40
C GLU A 18 -4.04 -34.51 -13.75
N LEU A 19 -3.20 -33.54 -14.11
CA LEU A 19 -1.84 -33.43 -13.60
C LEU A 19 -1.75 -32.79 -12.22
N THR A 20 -2.70 -31.93 -11.85
CA THR A 20 -2.53 -31.01 -10.72
C THR A 20 -3.69 -30.97 -9.72
N GLY A 21 -4.81 -31.61 -10.04
CA GLY A 21 -6.07 -31.53 -9.29
C GLY A 21 -6.82 -30.21 -9.43
N ARG A 22 -6.30 -29.23 -10.18
CA ARG A 22 -6.92 -27.91 -10.36
C ARG A 22 -7.70 -27.84 -11.67
N GLN A 23 -9.03 -27.97 -11.57
CA GLN A 23 -9.94 -27.87 -12.71
C GLN A 23 -10.18 -26.42 -13.12
N TYR A 24 -10.17 -26.16 -14.43
CA TYR A 24 -10.58 -24.90 -15.04
C TYR A 24 -11.51 -25.16 -16.21
N HIS A 25 -12.36 -24.20 -16.51
CA HIS A 25 -13.17 -24.20 -17.72
C HIS A 25 -13.00 -22.88 -18.47
N LEU A 26 -13.54 -22.80 -19.69
CA LEU A 26 -13.55 -21.54 -20.44
C LEU A 26 -14.25 -20.42 -19.65
N VAL A 27 -15.27 -20.80 -18.87
CA VAL A 27 -15.93 -19.97 -17.87
C VAL A 27 -16.25 -20.82 -16.64
N ASP A 28 -16.08 -20.27 -15.43
CA ASP A 28 -16.42 -20.94 -14.18
C ASP A 28 -17.58 -20.21 -13.51
N TYR A 29 -18.64 -20.94 -13.12
CA TYR A 29 -19.74 -20.39 -12.31
C TYR A 29 -19.56 -20.81 -10.85
N ILE A 30 -19.69 -19.85 -9.92
CA ILE A 30 -19.61 -20.07 -8.48
C ILE A 30 -20.75 -19.30 -7.82
N GLY A 31 -21.55 -19.96 -6.98
CA GLY A 31 -22.66 -19.33 -6.27
C GLY A 31 -23.86 -20.24 -6.09
N ALA A 32 -25.00 -19.64 -5.75
CA ALA A 32 -26.25 -20.38 -5.55
C ALA A 32 -26.71 -21.05 -6.88
N PRO A 33 -27.10 -22.33 -6.87
CA PRO A 33 -27.67 -22.99 -8.06
C PRO A 33 -28.96 -22.33 -8.56
N ASP A 34 -29.70 -21.66 -7.67
CA ASP A 34 -30.93 -20.93 -7.93
C ASP A 34 -30.74 -19.40 -7.85
N ALA A 35 -29.54 -18.91 -8.19
CA ALA A 35 -29.23 -17.49 -8.16
C ALA A 35 -30.22 -16.65 -8.97
N ASP A 36 -30.60 -15.48 -8.44
CA ASP A 36 -31.42 -14.47 -9.12
C ASP A 36 -30.57 -13.30 -9.68
N ARG A 37 -29.35 -13.13 -9.15
CA ARG A 37 -28.40 -12.07 -9.50
C ARG A 37 -27.01 -12.65 -9.72
N VAL A 38 -26.38 -12.28 -10.83
CA VAL A 38 -25.02 -12.74 -11.18
C VAL A 38 -24.11 -11.58 -11.55
N ALA A 39 -22.86 -11.61 -11.10
CA ALA A 39 -21.80 -10.76 -11.63
C ALA A 39 -20.95 -11.53 -12.65
N ILE A 40 -20.59 -10.93 -13.78
CA ILE A 40 -19.65 -11.49 -14.76
C ILE A 40 -18.37 -10.67 -14.73
N VAL A 41 -17.23 -11.32 -14.53
CA VAL A 41 -15.94 -10.66 -14.29
C VAL A 41 -14.78 -11.47 -14.86
N MET A 42 -13.66 -10.79 -15.11
CA MET A 42 -12.41 -11.39 -15.58
C MET A 42 -11.22 -10.91 -14.74
N GLY A 43 -10.19 -11.75 -14.65
CA GLY A 43 -8.93 -11.42 -13.95
C GLY A 43 -9.04 -11.49 -12.43
N SER A 44 -8.16 -10.77 -11.72
CA SER A 44 -8.07 -10.84 -10.24
C SER A 44 -9.34 -10.39 -9.51
N GLY A 45 -10.20 -9.58 -10.15
CA GLY A 45 -11.49 -9.20 -9.57
C GLY A 45 -12.41 -10.39 -9.33
N ALA A 46 -12.20 -11.52 -10.01
CA ALA A 46 -12.97 -12.75 -9.80
C ALA A 46 -12.90 -13.27 -8.36
N GLU A 47 -11.71 -13.30 -7.75
CA GLU A 47 -11.54 -13.76 -6.35
C GLU A 47 -12.28 -12.86 -5.36
N VAL A 48 -12.33 -11.55 -5.65
CA VAL A 48 -13.00 -10.54 -4.82
C VAL A 48 -14.52 -10.67 -4.91
N VAL A 49 -15.04 -10.83 -6.14
CA VAL A 49 -16.48 -11.03 -6.36
C VAL A 49 -16.92 -12.37 -5.79
N GLN A 50 -16.10 -13.42 -5.89
CA GLN A 50 -16.37 -14.71 -5.26
C GLN A 50 -16.54 -14.58 -3.74
N GLN A 51 -15.63 -13.89 -3.04
CA GLN A 51 -15.78 -13.64 -1.60
C GLN A 51 -17.07 -12.90 -1.26
N ALA A 52 -17.44 -11.88 -2.05
CA ALA A 52 -18.69 -11.17 -1.85
C ALA A 52 -19.91 -12.08 -2.06
N VAL A 53 -19.89 -12.95 -3.08
CA VAL A 53 -20.95 -13.94 -3.33
C VAL A 53 -21.07 -14.91 -2.15
N GLU A 54 -19.95 -15.46 -1.66
CA GLU A 54 -19.93 -16.37 -0.51
C GLU A 54 -20.51 -15.71 0.74
N TYR A 55 -20.12 -14.47 1.03
CA TYR A 55 -20.67 -13.69 2.13
C TYR A 55 -22.17 -13.46 1.99
N LEU A 56 -22.64 -12.97 0.84
CA LEU A 56 -24.05 -12.68 0.61
C LEU A 56 -24.91 -13.96 0.67
N ASN A 57 -24.42 -15.07 0.13
CA ASN A 57 -25.12 -16.36 0.19
C ASN A 57 -25.14 -16.95 1.60
N SER A 58 -24.10 -16.73 2.41
CA SER A 58 -24.12 -17.11 3.84
C SER A 58 -25.21 -16.37 4.62
N ALA A 59 -25.60 -15.17 4.16
CA ALA A 59 -26.73 -14.40 4.66
C ALA A 59 -28.08 -14.75 4.00
N GLY A 60 -28.14 -15.84 3.22
CA GLY A 60 -29.36 -16.33 2.58
C GLY A 60 -29.76 -15.63 1.28
N GLN A 61 -28.88 -14.79 0.71
CA GLN A 61 -29.11 -14.26 -0.65
C GLN A 61 -28.88 -15.34 -1.71
N LYS A 62 -29.28 -15.04 -2.96
CA LYS A 62 -29.19 -15.94 -4.11
C LYS A 62 -28.32 -15.32 -5.19
N THR A 63 -27.02 -15.22 -4.91
CA THR A 63 -26.06 -14.57 -5.80
C THR A 63 -25.08 -15.56 -6.40
N GLY A 64 -24.51 -15.19 -7.56
CA GLY A 64 -23.46 -15.94 -8.22
C GLY A 64 -22.46 -15.05 -8.95
N VAL A 65 -21.34 -15.65 -9.32
CA VAL A 65 -20.31 -15.06 -10.16
C VAL A 65 -19.99 -15.98 -11.32
N LEU A 66 -19.91 -15.42 -12.53
CA LEU A 66 -19.35 -16.08 -13.70
C LEU A 66 -17.97 -15.48 -13.99
N ILE A 67 -16.95 -16.33 -13.98
CA ILE A 67 -15.56 -15.96 -14.22
C ILE A 67 -15.21 -16.30 -15.65
N ILE A 68 -14.84 -15.30 -16.45
CA ILE A 68 -14.37 -15.52 -17.83
C ILE A 68 -12.87 -15.85 -17.81
N ARG A 69 -12.49 -17.05 -18.28
CA ARG A 69 -11.09 -17.47 -18.43
C ARG A 69 -10.59 -17.27 -19.84
N LEU A 70 -11.38 -17.69 -20.83
CA LEU A 70 -11.10 -17.47 -22.25
C LEU A 70 -11.97 -16.32 -22.77
N TYR A 71 -11.41 -15.12 -22.96
CA TYR A 71 -12.17 -13.98 -23.49
C TYR A 71 -12.33 -14.02 -25.02
N ARG A 72 -11.34 -14.55 -25.74
CA ARG A 72 -11.37 -14.67 -27.20
C ARG A 72 -10.78 -15.99 -27.69
N PRO A 73 -11.44 -16.72 -28.62
CA PRO A 73 -12.83 -16.52 -29.08
C PRO A 73 -13.85 -16.53 -27.93
N PHE A 74 -14.89 -15.71 -28.01
CA PHE A 74 -15.82 -15.49 -26.89
C PHE A 74 -16.69 -16.74 -26.68
N PRO A 75 -16.73 -17.32 -25.46
CA PRO A 75 -17.34 -18.63 -25.21
C PRO A 75 -18.85 -18.52 -24.94
N THR A 76 -19.61 -18.01 -25.91
CA THR A 76 -21.06 -17.72 -25.78
C THR A 76 -21.86 -18.92 -25.28
N GLU A 77 -21.69 -20.10 -25.89
CA GLU A 77 -22.45 -21.28 -25.50
C GLU A 77 -22.14 -21.72 -24.06
N GLN A 78 -20.88 -21.63 -23.63
CA GLN A 78 -20.48 -21.97 -22.26
C GLN A 78 -20.99 -20.96 -21.23
N ILE A 79 -21.00 -19.66 -21.57
CA ILE A 79 -21.59 -18.61 -20.73
C ILE A 79 -23.09 -18.88 -20.51
N LEU A 80 -23.82 -19.13 -21.59
CA LEU A 80 -25.25 -19.39 -21.54
C LEU A 80 -25.57 -20.72 -20.84
N ALA A 81 -24.71 -21.73 -20.94
CA ALA A 81 -24.90 -22.99 -20.23
C ALA A 81 -24.59 -22.90 -18.73
N ALA A 82 -23.61 -22.09 -18.33
CA ALA A 82 -23.16 -21.99 -16.95
C ALA A 82 -24.06 -21.12 -16.05
N ILE A 83 -24.75 -20.12 -16.62
CA ILE A 83 -25.62 -19.22 -15.86
C ILE A 83 -27.00 -19.88 -15.62
N PRO A 84 -27.49 -19.98 -14.37
CA PRO A 84 -28.81 -20.54 -14.08
C PRO A 84 -29.95 -19.84 -14.83
N GLU A 85 -31.02 -20.57 -15.14
CA GLU A 85 -32.22 -20.00 -15.77
C GLU A 85 -33.00 -19.06 -14.85
N THR A 86 -32.80 -19.18 -13.53
CA THR A 86 -33.42 -18.34 -12.50
C THR A 86 -32.88 -16.91 -12.48
N VAL A 87 -31.76 -16.64 -13.15
CA VAL A 87 -31.10 -15.33 -13.12
C VAL A 87 -31.95 -14.26 -13.79
N GLN A 88 -32.25 -13.20 -13.06
CA GLN A 88 -33.08 -12.08 -13.51
C GLN A 88 -32.24 -10.84 -13.82
N LYS A 89 -31.09 -10.67 -13.16
CA LYS A 89 -30.24 -9.48 -13.30
C LYS A 89 -28.76 -9.85 -13.32
N ILE A 90 -28.00 -9.20 -14.19
CA ILE A 90 -26.58 -9.45 -14.41
C ILE A 90 -25.82 -8.12 -14.34
N ALA A 91 -24.73 -8.06 -13.57
CA ALA A 91 -23.74 -6.98 -13.65
C ALA A 91 -22.48 -7.47 -14.36
N VAL A 92 -22.02 -6.76 -15.37
CA VAL A 92 -20.78 -7.09 -16.08
C VAL A 92 -19.70 -6.09 -15.66
N LEU A 93 -18.58 -6.59 -15.15
CA LEU A 93 -17.50 -5.78 -14.59
C LEU A 93 -16.30 -5.73 -15.53
N ASP A 94 -16.05 -4.53 -16.06
CA ASP A 94 -14.96 -4.24 -16.97
C ASP A 94 -13.84 -3.48 -16.26
N ARG A 95 -12.60 -3.96 -16.43
CA ARG A 95 -11.38 -3.29 -15.94
C ARG A 95 -10.77 -2.39 -17.03
N THR A 96 -11.62 -1.63 -17.71
CA THR A 96 -11.24 -0.69 -18.78
C THR A 96 -12.25 0.46 -18.86
N LYS A 97 -11.94 1.48 -19.65
CA LYS A 97 -12.85 2.56 -20.01
C LYS A 97 -12.67 2.88 -21.48
N GLU A 98 -13.76 2.82 -22.24
CA GLU A 98 -13.78 3.24 -23.65
C GLU A 98 -14.65 4.51 -23.80
N PRO A 99 -14.04 5.72 -23.77
CA PRO A 99 -14.80 6.97 -23.81
C PRO A 99 -15.65 7.09 -25.07
N GLY A 100 -16.94 7.40 -24.89
CA GLY A 100 -17.89 7.57 -26.00
C GLY A 100 -18.49 6.27 -26.55
N SER A 101 -18.05 5.11 -26.07
CA SER A 101 -18.66 3.83 -26.42
C SER A 101 -20.06 3.66 -25.79
N ASN A 102 -20.85 2.74 -26.34
CA ASN A 102 -22.15 2.36 -25.78
C ASN A 102 -22.02 1.45 -24.53
N GLY A 103 -20.81 1.05 -24.16
CA GLY A 103 -20.49 0.17 -23.05
C GLY A 103 -19.10 -0.42 -23.23
N GLU A 104 -18.53 -0.92 -22.14
CA GLU A 104 -17.21 -1.55 -22.17
C GLU A 104 -17.24 -2.94 -22.86
N PRO A 105 -16.08 -3.47 -23.30
CA PRO A 105 -16.02 -4.63 -24.20
C PRO A 105 -16.73 -5.88 -23.66
N LEU A 106 -16.47 -6.27 -22.41
CA LEU A 106 -17.08 -7.48 -21.86
C LEU A 106 -18.59 -7.29 -21.67
N PHE A 107 -19.00 -6.11 -21.20
CA PHE A 107 -20.42 -5.74 -21.13
C PHE A 107 -21.11 -5.86 -22.51
N LEU A 108 -20.50 -5.37 -23.58
CA LEU A 108 -21.07 -5.44 -24.92
C LEU A 108 -21.18 -6.88 -25.44
N ASP A 109 -20.14 -7.70 -25.25
CA ASP A 109 -20.17 -9.10 -25.68
C ASP A 109 -21.22 -9.92 -24.94
N VAL A 110 -21.31 -9.76 -23.61
CA VAL A 110 -22.33 -10.43 -22.79
C VAL A 110 -23.73 -9.98 -23.22
N THR A 111 -23.93 -8.69 -23.44
CA THR A 111 -25.22 -8.15 -23.87
C THR A 111 -25.62 -8.72 -25.23
N ALA A 112 -24.70 -8.76 -26.19
CA ALA A 112 -24.94 -9.35 -27.50
C ALA A 112 -25.26 -10.85 -27.41
N ALA A 113 -24.48 -11.62 -26.63
CA ALA A 113 -24.69 -13.05 -26.43
C ALA A 113 -26.08 -13.38 -25.88
N PHE A 114 -26.53 -12.68 -24.85
CA PHE A 114 -27.86 -12.89 -24.28
C PHE A 114 -28.99 -12.40 -25.20
N ALA A 115 -28.81 -11.26 -25.86
CA ALA A 115 -29.82 -10.74 -26.80
C ALA A 115 -29.99 -11.66 -28.01
N GLU A 116 -28.89 -12.18 -28.58
CA GLU A 116 -28.92 -13.15 -29.67
C GLU A 116 -29.58 -14.46 -29.23
N ALA A 117 -29.26 -14.97 -28.04
CA ALA A 117 -29.87 -16.18 -27.50
C ALA A 117 -31.40 -16.07 -27.36
N VAL A 118 -31.91 -14.91 -26.91
CA VAL A 118 -33.36 -14.67 -26.84
C VAL A 118 -33.97 -14.52 -28.23
N SER A 119 -33.33 -13.77 -29.11
CA SER A 119 -33.78 -13.58 -30.50
C SER A 119 -33.92 -14.91 -31.26
N MET A 120 -33.01 -15.86 -31.01
CA MET A 120 -33.03 -17.21 -31.59
C MET A 120 -33.86 -18.23 -30.80
N GLY A 121 -34.51 -17.82 -29.70
CA GLY A 121 -35.32 -18.71 -28.87
C GLY A 121 -34.54 -19.73 -28.03
N LYS A 122 -33.22 -19.57 -27.88
CA LYS A 122 -32.37 -20.37 -26.97
C LYS A 122 -32.62 -20.01 -25.49
N ARG A 123 -33.11 -18.81 -25.21
CA ARG A 123 -33.49 -18.33 -23.87
C ARG A 123 -34.86 -17.67 -23.95
N GLU A 124 -35.69 -17.88 -22.93
CA GLU A 124 -37.05 -17.31 -22.89
C GLU A 124 -37.04 -15.79 -22.65
N LYS A 125 -36.13 -15.31 -21.78
CA LYS A 125 -36.10 -13.91 -21.33
C LYS A 125 -34.69 -13.36 -21.32
N LEU A 126 -34.59 -12.06 -21.62
CA LEU A 126 -33.37 -11.29 -21.47
C LEU A 126 -33.29 -10.78 -20.03
N PRO A 127 -32.33 -11.23 -19.19
CA PRO A 127 -32.13 -10.65 -17.88
C PRO A 127 -31.77 -9.16 -18.00
N ARG A 128 -31.99 -8.38 -16.93
CA ARG A 128 -31.50 -7.01 -16.87
C ARG A 128 -29.97 -7.03 -16.80
N ILE A 129 -29.29 -6.54 -17.83
CA ILE A 129 -27.82 -6.48 -17.87
C ILE A 129 -27.37 -5.03 -17.64
N ILE A 130 -26.52 -4.81 -16.63
CA ILE A 130 -25.88 -3.53 -16.32
C ILE A 130 -24.36 -3.65 -16.46
N GLY A 131 -23.68 -2.53 -16.73
CA GLY A 131 -22.22 -2.47 -16.92
C GLY A 131 -21.54 -1.65 -15.83
N GLY A 132 -20.47 -2.18 -15.25
CA GLY A 132 -19.69 -1.54 -14.19
C GLY A 132 -18.22 -1.44 -14.55
N ARG A 133 -17.59 -0.32 -14.21
CA ARG A 133 -16.12 -0.19 -14.28
C ARG A 133 -15.49 -0.28 -12.91
N TYR A 134 -14.38 -0.99 -12.81
CA TYR A 134 -13.61 -1.13 -11.58
C TYR A 134 -12.10 -1.17 -11.86
N GLY A 135 -11.29 -0.95 -10.82
CA GLY A 135 -9.88 -1.34 -10.81
C GLY A 135 -8.96 -0.71 -11.87
N LEU A 136 -9.36 0.42 -12.47
CA LEU A 136 -8.55 1.13 -13.48
C LEU A 136 -7.21 1.55 -12.85
N SER A 137 -6.12 1.31 -13.58
CA SER A 137 -4.76 1.66 -13.13
C SER A 137 -4.43 1.16 -11.72
N SER A 138 -4.88 -0.06 -11.39
CA SER A 138 -4.69 -0.69 -10.07
C SER A 138 -5.40 -0.01 -8.91
N LYS A 139 -6.44 0.80 -9.15
CA LYS A 139 -7.39 1.20 -8.10
C LYS A 139 -7.84 -0.06 -7.34
N ASP A 140 -7.81 0.01 -6.01
CA ASP A 140 -8.14 -1.15 -5.20
C ASP A 140 -9.60 -1.60 -5.44
N PHE A 141 -9.84 -2.90 -5.33
CA PHE A 141 -11.17 -3.49 -5.48
C PHE A 141 -11.36 -4.54 -4.39
N THR A 142 -12.14 -4.17 -3.38
CA THR A 142 -12.32 -4.95 -2.15
C THR A 142 -13.64 -5.73 -2.17
N PRO A 143 -13.82 -6.74 -1.30
CA PRO A 143 -15.08 -7.47 -1.23
C PRO A 143 -16.27 -6.57 -0.86
N ALA A 144 -16.04 -5.51 -0.09
CA ALA A 144 -17.04 -4.48 0.20
C ALA A 144 -17.55 -3.79 -1.09
N MET A 145 -16.62 -3.42 -1.98
CA MET A 145 -16.93 -2.84 -3.28
C MET A 145 -17.67 -3.82 -4.18
N ALA A 146 -17.29 -5.10 -4.15
CA ALA A 146 -18.00 -6.15 -4.88
C ALA A 146 -19.41 -6.40 -4.34
N ALA A 147 -19.62 -6.34 -3.01
CA ALA A 147 -20.94 -6.44 -2.40
C ALA A 147 -21.87 -5.31 -2.87
N ALA A 148 -21.36 -4.08 -2.97
CA ALA A 148 -22.11 -2.94 -3.50
C ALA A 148 -22.62 -3.13 -4.94
N VAL A 149 -21.93 -3.93 -5.76
CA VAL A 149 -22.44 -4.31 -7.10
C VAL A 149 -23.72 -5.14 -6.98
N PHE A 150 -23.79 -6.05 -6.02
CA PHE A 150 -24.98 -6.85 -5.76
C PHE A 150 -26.10 -6.04 -5.10
N ASP A 151 -25.76 -5.07 -4.26
CA ASP A 151 -26.74 -4.10 -3.72
C ASP A 151 -27.35 -3.26 -4.84
N GLU A 152 -26.56 -2.85 -5.83
CA GLU A 152 -27.07 -2.19 -7.03
C GLU A 152 -28.01 -3.12 -7.82
N LEU A 153 -27.62 -4.39 -8.04
CA LEU A 153 -28.49 -5.38 -8.69
C LEU A 153 -29.78 -5.67 -7.89
N ALA A 154 -29.78 -5.54 -6.57
CA ALA A 154 -30.96 -5.76 -5.74
C ALA A 154 -32.07 -4.74 -6.03
N LYS A 155 -31.72 -3.51 -6.43
CA LYS A 155 -32.68 -2.43 -6.70
C LYS A 155 -33.65 -2.78 -7.82
N ASP A 156 -34.89 -2.29 -7.74
CA ASP A 156 -35.89 -2.48 -8.80
C ASP A 156 -35.42 -1.92 -10.15
N ASN A 157 -34.77 -0.76 -10.11
CA ASN A 157 -34.23 -0.07 -11.27
C ASN A 157 -32.73 0.17 -11.08
N PRO A 158 -31.88 -0.84 -11.34
CA PRO A 158 -30.44 -0.68 -11.23
C PRO A 158 -29.93 0.28 -12.30
N ARG A 159 -28.90 1.06 -11.96
CA ARG A 159 -28.21 1.97 -12.85
C ARG A 159 -27.64 1.20 -14.04
N PRO A 160 -27.91 1.62 -15.29
CA PRO A 160 -27.37 0.94 -16.46
C PRO A 160 -25.84 0.92 -16.49
N ARG A 161 -25.21 1.97 -15.97
CA ARG A 161 -23.76 2.14 -15.90
C ARG A 161 -23.36 2.63 -14.53
N PHE A 162 -22.23 2.13 -14.01
CA PHE A 162 -21.68 2.59 -12.74
C PHE A 162 -20.14 2.50 -12.70
N THR A 163 -19.55 3.10 -11.69
CA THR A 163 -18.14 2.92 -11.28
C THR A 163 -18.10 2.45 -9.83
N VAL A 164 -17.03 1.78 -9.42
CA VAL A 164 -16.83 1.41 -8.01
C VAL A 164 -15.36 1.61 -7.61
N GLY A 165 -15.13 2.09 -6.39
CA GLY A 165 -13.80 2.41 -5.86
C GLY A 165 -13.33 3.86 -6.06
N ILE A 166 -14.20 4.75 -6.53
CA ILE A 166 -13.93 6.20 -6.64
C ILE A 166 -15.10 7.01 -6.09
N ASN A 167 -14.85 8.27 -5.74
CA ASN A 167 -15.91 9.26 -5.51
C ASN A 167 -16.13 10.08 -6.81
N ASP A 168 -17.16 9.71 -7.56
CA ASP A 168 -17.55 10.44 -8.77
C ASP A 168 -18.67 11.44 -8.46
N ASP A 169 -18.28 12.61 -7.96
CA ASP A 169 -19.19 13.71 -7.65
C ASP A 169 -19.63 14.53 -8.87
N VAL A 170 -19.05 14.25 -10.05
CA VAL A 170 -19.34 14.94 -11.32
C VAL A 170 -20.45 14.22 -12.08
N THR A 171 -20.23 12.95 -12.44
CA THR A 171 -21.23 12.17 -13.20
C THR A 171 -22.08 11.27 -12.31
N ARG A 172 -21.77 11.19 -11.01
CA ARG A 172 -22.54 10.46 -10.00
C ARG A 172 -22.73 8.98 -10.33
N LEU A 173 -21.77 8.37 -11.02
CA LEU A 173 -21.81 6.95 -11.40
C LEU A 173 -21.27 6.03 -10.31
N SER A 174 -20.53 6.55 -9.33
CA SER A 174 -19.93 5.74 -8.28
C SER A 174 -20.98 5.10 -7.38
N LEU A 175 -20.77 3.83 -7.04
CA LEU A 175 -21.54 3.13 -6.02
C LEU A 175 -20.97 3.41 -4.63
N ASP A 176 -21.85 3.63 -3.67
CA ASP A 176 -21.52 3.63 -2.25
C ASP A 176 -21.33 2.20 -1.75
N TYR A 177 -20.47 2.01 -0.76
CA TYR A 177 -20.20 0.71 -0.14
C TYR A 177 -19.84 0.89 1.33
N ASP A 178 -20.03 -0.16 2.15
CA ASP A 178 -19.62 -0.15 3.55
C ASP A 178 -18.13 -0.58 3.70
N PRO A 179 -17.22 0.34 4.06
CA PRO A 179 -15.79 0.01 4.19
C PRO A 179 -15.48 -0.89 5.41
N HIS A 180 -16.45 -1.19 6.27
CA HIS A 180 -16.26 -2.02 7.46
C HIS A 180 -16.38 -3.52 7.18
N ILE A 181 -16.85 -3.91 5.99
CA ILE A 181 -16.93 -5.32 5.59
C ILE A 181 -15.52 -5.93 5.54
N ASP A 182 -15.25 -6.87 6.45
CA ASP A 182 -14.02 -7.65 6.53
C ASP A 182 -14.37 -9.14 6.35
N LEU A 183 -14.01 -9.71 5.20
CA LEU A 183 -14.33 -11.09 4.83
C LEU A 183 -13.11 -12.02 4.89
N GLU A 184 -11.98 -11.53 5.38
CA GLU A 184 -10.79 -12.36 5.49
C GLU A 184 -10.92 -13.35 6.65
N ASP A 185 -10.40 -14.56 6.45
CA ASP A 185 -10.40 -15.61 7.47
C ASP A 185 -9.79 -15.11 8.80
N PRO A 186 -10.48 -15.29 9.94
CA PRO A 186 -9.98 -14.92 11.26
C PRO A 186 -8.63 -15.54 11.64
N LEU A 187 -8.30 -16.74 11.12
CA LEU A 187 -7.02 -17.40 11.37
C LEU A 187 -5.88 -16.78 10.55
N THR A 188 -6.19 -16.09 9.46
CA THR A 188 -5.20 -15.39 8.64
C THR A 188 -4.62 -14.18 9.38
N LYS A 189 -3.32 -14.27 9.68
CA LYS A 189 -2.52 -13.17 10.24
C LYS A 189 -2.23 -12.16 9.15
N ARG A 190 -2.48 -10.88 9.45
CA ARG A 190 -2.38 -9.78 8.48
C ARG A 190 -1.45 -8.71 9.02
N ALA A 191 -0.41 -8.38 8.27
CA ALA A 191 0.61 -7.43 8.70
C ALA A 191 0.81 -6.32 7.66
N VAL A 192 0.98 -5.10 8.14
CA VAL A 192 1.34 -3.94 7.32
C VAL A 192 2.67 -3.38 7.80
N PHE A 193 3.59 -3.09 6.88
CA PHE A 193 4.89 -2.51 7.22
C PHE A 193 5.13 -1.25 6.41
N TYR A 194 5.35 -0.15 7.12
CA TYR A 194 5.79 1.13 6.57
C TYR A 194 7.30 1.21 6.68
N GLY A 195 7.97 1.37 5.54
CA GLY A 195 9.42 1.55 5.46
C GLY A 195 9.81 2.68 4.52
N MET A 196 11.09 3.02 4.52
CA MET A 196 11.69 3.99 3.62
C MET A 196 12.43 3.31 2.46
N GLY A 197 12.43 3.94 1.29
CA GLY A 197 13.11 3.43 0.11
C GLY A 197 14.59 3.19 0.41
N SER A 198 15.03 1.95 0.21
CA SER A 198 16.39 1.44 0.47
C SER A 198 16.75 1.12 1.94
N ASP A 199 15.78 1.14 2.87
CA ASP A 199 16.00 0.72 4.28
C ASP A 199 16.10 -0.81 4.46
N GLY A 200 15.66 -1.58 3.45
CA GLY A 200 15.67 -3.04 3.44
C GLY A 200 14.36 -3.70 3.92
N THR A 201 13.33 -2.93 4.28
CA THR A 201 12.01 -3.41 4.75
C THR A 201 11.35 -4.37 3.77
N VAL A 202 11.22 -3.97 2.51
CA VAL A 202 10.65 -4.83 1.45
C VAL A 202 11.44 -6.13 1.29
N GLY A 203 12.78 -6.06 1.37
CA GLY A 203 13.66 -7.22 1.28
C GLY A 203 13.45 -8.19 2.45
N ALA A 204 13.37 -7.66 3.67
CA ALA A 204 13.06 -8.44 4.87
C ALA A 204 11.68 -9.10 4.76
N ASN A 205 10.65 -8.36 4.35
CA ASN A 205 9.31 -8.90 4.17
C ASN A 205 9.24 -10.01 3.12
N LYS A 206 9.97 -9.90 2.00
CA LYS A 206 10.13 -11.00 1.04
C LYS A 206 10.83 -12.22 1.64
N ASN A 207 11.77 -12.02 2.55
CA ASN A 207 12.42 -13.11 3.27
C ASN A 207 11.45 -13.77 4.27
N THR A 208 10.71 -12.98 5.04
CA THR A 208 9.62 -13.44 5.93
C THR A 208 8.60 -14.31 5.19
N ILE A 209 8.17 -13.89 4.00
CA ILE A 209 7.26 -14.71 3.15
C ILE A 209 7.88 -16.06 2.81
N LYS A 210 9.18 -16.11 2.52
CA LYS A 210 9.87 -17.37 2.20
C LYS A 210 10.05 -18.26 3.42
N ILE A 211 10.30 -17.69 4.61
CA ILE A 211 10.45 -18.45 5.85
C ILE A 211 9.10 -19.06 6.29
N LEU A 212 8.03 -18.29 6.20
CA LEU A 212 6.70 -18.74 6.61
C LEU A 212 6.05 -19.62 5.54
N GLY A 213 6.13 -19.24 4.27
CA GLY A 213 5.56 -20.00 3.15
C GLY A 213 6.35 -21.24 2.73
N SER A 214 7.48 -21.55 3.37
CA SER A 214 8.14 -22.85 3.22
C SER A 214 7.55 -23.92 4.15
N ASP A 215 6.67 -23.53 5.07
CA ASP A 215 5.91 -24.46 5.90
C ASP A 215 4.77 -25.06 5.07
N GLU A 216 4.59 -26.38 5.12
CA GLU A 216 3.60 -27.08 4.28
C GLU A 216 2.16 -26.68 4.63
N ASP A 217 1.94 -26.28 5.88
CA ASP A 217 0.63 -25.91 6.42
C ASP A 217 0.36 -24.39 6.39
N THR A 218 1.19 -23.60 5.69
CA THR A 218 1.05 -22.14 5.67
C THR A 218 1.05 -21.57 4.25
N TYR A 219 -0.09 -20.97 3.87
CA TYR A 219 -0.16 -20.09 2.71
C TYR A 219 0.38 -18.71 3.07
N ALA A 220 1.16 -18.12 2.17
CA ALA A 220 1.74 -16.81 2.33
C ALA A 220 1.44 -15.91 1.11
N GLN A 221 1.04 -14.67 1.38
CA GLN A 221 0.82 -13.65 0.36
C GLN A 221 1.60 -12.38 0.73
N GLY A 222 2.18 -11.73 -0.27
CA GLY A 222 2.80 -10.41 -0.11
C GLY A 222 2.49 -9.50 -1.28
N TYR A 223 2.04 -8.29 -0.97
CA TYR A 223 1.86 -7.19 -1.91
C TYR A 223 2.64 -5.98 -1.42
N PHE A 224 3.26 -5.23 -2.33
CA PHE A 224 4.17 -4.14 -1.99
C PHE A 224 3.78 -2.90 -2.78
N VAL A 225 3.35 -1.86 -2.06
CA VAL A 225 3.10 -0.54 -2.60
C VAL A 225 4.40 0.26 -2.54
N TYR A 226 4.83 0.77 -3.68
CA TYR A 226 6.00 1.64 -3.80
C TYR A 226 5.54 3.02 -4.24
N ASP A 227 6.25 4.05 -3.78
CA ASP A 227 6.12 5.39 -4.32
C ASP A 227 6.74 5.47 -5.74
N SER A 228 6.27 6.44 -6.51
CA SER A 228 6.88 6.91 -7.76
C SER A 228 8.31 7.45 -7.56
N LYS A 229 8.61 7.97 -6.37
CA LYS A 229 9.93 8.51 -6.00
C LYS A 229 10.94 7.36 -5.87
N LYS A 230 12.06 7.45 -6.59
CA LYS A 230 13.10 6.40 -6.67
C LYS A 230 13.88 6.17 -5.36
N SER A 231 14.01 7.19 -4.52
CA SER A 231 14.81 7.14 -3.29
C SER A 231 14.16 7.93 -2.15
N GLY A 232 14.39 7.46 -0.92
CA GLY A 232 13.93 8.12 0.31
C GLY A 232 12.41 8.29 0.39
N SER A 233 11.67 7.37 -0.20
CA SER A 233 10.22 7.43 -0.33
C SER A 233 9.55 6.32 0.47
N ARG A 234 8.28 6.50 0.83
CA ARG A 234 7.56 5.52 1.62
C ARG A 234 7.31 4.25 0.80
N THR A 235 7.40 3.11 1.47
CA THR A 235 6.95 1.81 0.97
C THR A 235 5.98 1.21 1.97
N THR A 236 4.92 0.57 1.48
CA THR A 236 3.93 -0.11 2.32
C THR A 236 3.85 -1.57 1.88
N SER A 237 4.22 -2.48 2.78
CA SER A 237 4.14 -3.93 2.53
C SER A 237 2.90 -4.49 3.20
N HIS A 238 2.07 -5.21 2.44
CA HIS A 238 0.88 -5.92 2.93
C HIS A 238 1.14 -7.42 2.89
N LEU A 239 1.18 -8.05 4.05
CA LEU A 239 1.46 -9.48 4.18
C LEU A 239 0.27 -10.21 4.79
N ARG A 240 0.04 -11.44 4.32
CA ARG A 240 -0.95 -12.36 4.87
C ARG A 240 -0.35 -13.75 5.03
N PHE A 241 -0.66 -14.41 6.14
CA PHE A 241 -0.22 -15.77 6.45
C PHE A 241 -1.39 -16.52 7.09
N GLY A 242 -1.74 -17.68 6.55
CA GLY A 242 -2.88 -18.45 7.05
C GLY A 242 -2.83 -19.92 6.66
N PRO A 243 -3.64 -20.76 7.31
CA PRO A 243 -3.72 -22.19 7.02
C PRO A 243 -4.45 -22.48 5.71
N ASP A 244 -5.30 -21.55 5.25
CA ASP A 244 -6.11 -21.70 4.04
C ASP A 244 -5.56 -20.88 2.85
N PRO A 245 -5.86 -21.27 1.59
CA PRO A 245 -5.47 -20.51 0.41
C PRO A 245 -5.93 -19.04 0.46
N ILE A 246 -4.98 -18.11 0.39
CA ILE A 246 -5.25 -16.67 0.50
C ILE A 246 -5.75 -16.11 -0.83
N LYS A 247 -7.06 -15.84 -0.90
CA LYS A 247 -7.75 -15.29 -2.08
C LYS A 247 -8.00 -13.77 -1.99
N ALA A 248 -7.07 -13.00 -1.44
CA ALA A 248 -7.27 -11.56 -1.19
C ALA A 248 -6.40 -10.67 -2.09
N PRO A 249 -6.71 -10.49 -3.40
CA PRO A 249 -5.92 -9.63 -4.29
C PRO A 249 -6.25 -8.14 -4.13
N TYR A 250 -6.33 -7.69 -2.87
CA TYR A 250 -6.61 -6.32 -2.43
C TYR A 250 -5.72 -5.99 -1.22
N LEU A 251 -5.61 -4.70 -0.89
CA LEU A 251 -4.75 -4.27 0.22
C LEU A 251 -5.28 -4.81 1.57
N VAL A 252 -4.39 -5.00 2.55
CA VAL A 252 -4.83 -5.28 3.92
C VAL A 252 -5.57 -4.05 4.44
N ASN A 253 -6.84 -4.20 4.80
CA ASN A 253 -7.69 -3.13 5.34
C ASN A 253 -7.82 -3.20 6.88
N LYS A 254 -7.48 -4.35 7.47
CA LYS A 254 -7.48 -4.60 8.92
C LYS A 254 -6.26 -5.45 9.28
N ALA A 255 -5.31 -4.93 10.03
CA ALA A 255 -4.03 -5.56 10.34
C ALA A 255 -3.93 -5.97 11.82
N SER A 256 -3.48 -7.19 12.09
CA SER A 256 -3.12 -7.65 13.44
C SER A 256 -1.73 -7.18 13.86
N PHE A 257 -0.90 -6.79 12.89
CA PHE A 257 0.43 -6.25 13.14
C PHE A 257 0.71 -5.05 12.22
N ILE A 258 1.26 -3.98 12.79
CA ILE A 258 1.76 -2.83 12.03
C ILE A 258 3.20 -2.57 12.43
N GLY A 259 4.11 -2.51 11.46
CA GLY A 259 5.50 -2.09 11.67
C GLY A 259 5.74 -0.72 11.05
N CYS A 260 6.25 0.25 11.81
CA CYS A 260 6.73 1.53 11.28
C CYS A 260 8.24 1.62 11.47
N HIS A 261 8.98 1.43 10.37
CA HIS A 261 10.42 1.23 10.40
C HIS A 261 11.22 2.54 10.31
N HIS A 262 10.54 3.68 10.23
CA HIS A 262 11.17 5.00 10.23
C HIS A 262 10.29 6.03 10.95
N TRP A 263 10.88 6.73 11.92
CA TRP A 263 10.16 7.67 12.78
C TRP A 263 9.40 8.76 12.02
N SER A 264 10.03 9.37 11.01
CA SER A 264 9.43 10.46 10.23
C SER A 264 8.14 10.10 9.49
N ILE A 265 7.83 8.81 9.33
CA ILE A 265 6.55 8.37 8.76
C ILE A 265 5.41 8.59 9.77
N LEU A 266 5.65 8.29 11.06
CA LEU A 266 4.70 8.51 12.16
C LEU A 266 4.31 9.97 12.28
N GLU A 267 5.27 10.86 12.06
CA GLU A 267 5.07 12.31 12.14
C GLU A 267 4.23 12.87 10.99
N ARG A 268 4.05 12.12 9.90
CA ARG A 268 3.46 12.65 8.65
C ARG A 268 2.15 11.99 8.24
N ILE A 269 1.90 10.74 8.61
CA ILE A 269 0.70 10.00 8.20
C ILE A 269 0.11 9.14 9.32
N ASP A 270 -1.16 8.79 9.17
CA ASP A 270 -1.85 7.78 9.98
C ASP A 270 -1.38 6.37 9.60
N VAL A 271 -0.27 5.92 10.20
CA VAL A 271 0.21 4.53 10.04
C VAL A 271 -0.76 3.50 10.64
N LEU A 272 -1.72 3.94 11.44
CA LEU A 272 -2.70 3.10 12.11
C LEU A 272 -4.00 2.99 11.33
N GLU A 273 -4.08 3.51 10.10
CA GLU A 273 -5.28 3.44 9.24
C GLU A 273 -5.89 2.03 9.19
N PHE A 274 -5.04 1.01 9.10
CA PHE A 274 -5.44 -0.38 9.03
C PHE A 274 -5.56 -1.07 10.39
N ALA A 275 -5.47 -0.35 11.52
CA ALA A 275 -5.50 -0.96 12.84
C ALA A 275 -6.87 -1.62 13.15
N ARG A 276 -6.82 -2.66 13.98
CA ARG A 276 -7.95 -3.35 14.58
C ARG A 276 -7.97 -3.06 16.07
N LYS A 277 -9.18 -2.83 16.58
CA LYS A 277 -9.41 -2.74 18.03
C LYS A 277 -9.04 -4.04 18.72
N ALA A 278 -8.58 -3.93 19.96
CA ALA A 278 -8.32 -5.07 20.81
C ALA A 278 -9.57 -5.94 20.98
N ILE A 279 -9.33 -7.24 21.07
CA ILE A 279 -10.35 -8.25 21.33
C ILE A 279 -9.97 -8.91 22.65
N TYR A 280 -10.93 -8.97 23.57
CA TYR A 280 -10.76 -9.58 24.88
C TYR A 280 -11.60 -10.84 24.99
N ASN A 281 -11.09 -11.84 25.71
CA ASN A 281 -11.89 -12.99 26.11
C ASN A 281 -12.79 -12.63 27.32
N GLU A 282 -13.65 -13.57 27.74
CA GLU A 282 -14.53 -13.38 28.91
C GLU A 282 -13.77 -13.15 30.23
N ALA A 283 -12.50 -13.58 30.31
CA ALA A 283 -11.63 -13.36 31.46
C ALA A 283 -10.96 -11.97 31.46
N GLY A 284 -11.20 -11.14 30.44
CA GLY A 284 -10.61 -9.80 30.30
C GLY A 284 -9.18 -9.81 29.74
N GLU A 285 -8.71 -10.94 29.19
CA GLU A 285 -7.37 -11.04 28.59
C GLU A 285 -7.43 -10.68 27.11
N ARG A 286 -6.44 -9.89 26.67
CA ARG A 286 -6.30 -9.50 25.26
C ARG A 286 -5.89 -10.70 24.41
N ILE A 287 -6.80 -11.18 23.57
CA ILE A 287 -6.60 -12.32 22.65
C ILE A 287 -6.41 -11.90 21.18
N GLY A 288 -6.63 -10.62 20.88
CA GLY A 288 -6.49 -10.08 19.53
C GLY A 288 -6.42 -8.56 19.50
N GLY A 289 -6.25 -8.00 18.31
CA GLY A 289 -6.05 -6.57 18.08
C GLY A 289 -4.75 -6.29 17.33
N THR A 290 -4.43 -5.01 17.13
CA THR A 290 -3.18 -4.60 16.48
C THR A 290 -2.03 -4.53 17.49
N THR A 291 -0.89 -5.13 17.13
CA THR A 291 0.40 -4.83 17.74
C THR A 291 1.14 -3.84 16.84
N LEU A 292 1.63 -2.72 17.41
CA LEU A 292 2.44 -1.72 16.70
C LEU A 292 3.91 -1.85 17.12
N LEU A 293 4.80 -2.02 16.14
CA LEU A 293 6.25 -1.94 16.32
C LEU A 293 6.77 -0.66 15.69
N ILE A 294 7.47 0.18 16.45
CA ILE A 294 8.09 1.41 15.96
C ILE A 294 9.61 1.38 16.10
N ASN A 295 10.31 1.75 15.03
CA ASN A 295 11.73 2.08 15.07
C ASN A 295 11.88 3.53 15.55
N SER A 296 12.29 3.71 16.81
CA SER A 296 12.36 5.00 17.48
C SER A 296 13.80 5.38 17.81
N PRO A 297 14.22 6.64 17.57
CA PRO A 297 15.53 7.13 18.01
C PRO A 297 15.57 7.50 19.50
N PHE A 298 14.43 7.45 20.20
CA PHE A 298 14.28 7.85 21.59
C PHE A 298 14.38 6.65 22.54
N GLU A 299 14.77 6.94 23.79
CA GLU A 299 14.73 5.96 24.87
C GLU A 299 13.28 5.50 25.14
N ALA A 300 13.12 4.25 25.58
CA ALA A 300 11.81 3.60 25.68
C ALA A 300 10.79 4.38 26.52
N ASP A 301 11.22 5.03 27.60
CA ASP A 301 10.39 5.85 28.49
C ASP A 301 9.98 7.21 27.89
N GLN A 302 10.66 7.67 26.84
CA GLN A 302 10.38 8.94 26.15
C GLN A 302 9.55 8.75 24.87
N VAL A 303 9.49 7.53 24.34
CA VAL A 303 8.82 7.22 23.06
C VAL A 303 7.39 7.77 23.02
N TRP A 304 6.63 7.57 24.09
CA TRP A 304 5.23 7.98 24.15
C TRP A 304 5.07 9.49 23.92
N ASP A 305 5.84 10.32 24.64
CA ASP A 305 5.70 11.78 24.61
C ASP A 305 6.10 12.41 23.26
N HIS A 306 6.88 11.70 22.46
CA HIS A 306 7.25 12.15 21.11
C HIS A 306 6.22 11.77 20.03
N LEU A 307 5.28 10.85 20.30
CA LEU A 307 4.26 10.46 19.33
C LEU A 307 3.29 11.63 19.06
N PRO A 308 2.83 11.82 17.80
CA PRO A 308 1.77 12.78 17.51
C PRO A 308 0.48 12.46 18.26
N ALA A 309 -0.23 13.49 18.73
CA ALA A 309 -1.49 13.35 19.46
C ALA A 309 -2.53 12.46 18.76
N PRO A 310 -2.75 12.52 17.42
CA PRO A 310 -3.67 11.62 16.74
C PRO A 310 -3.28 10.14 16.80
N ILE A 311 -1.97 9.84 16.84
CA ILE A 311 -1.46 8.47 16.97
C ILE A 311 -1.67 7.98 18.41
N GLN A 312 -1.33 8.79 19.41
CA GLN A 312 -1.58 8.47 20.82
C GLN A 312 -3.07 8.16 21.06
N GLN A 313 -3.96 9.04 20.58
CA GLN A 313 -5.42 8.85 20.73
C GLN A 313 -5.86 7.51 20.15
N LYS A 314 -5.38 7.16 18.95
CA LYS A 314 -5.78 5.92 18.28
C LYS A 314 -5.20 4.67 18.96
N ILE A 315 -4.00 4.77 19.53
CA ILE A 315 -3.42 3.69 20.35
C ILE A 315 -4.30 3.41 21.57
N ILE A 316 -4.78 4.45 22.25
CA ILE A 316 -5.70 4.35 23.39
C ILE A 316 -7.06 3.78 22.95
N ASP A 317 -7.70 4.40 21.96
CA ASP A 317 -9.06 4.05 21.51
C ASP A 317 -9.18 2.60 21.02
N TYR A 318 -8.08 2.03 20.52
CA TYR A 318 -8.04 0.69 19.95
C TYR A 318 -7.32 -0.31 20.86
N ASP A 319 -6.80 0.12 22.01
CA ASP A 319 -5.93 -0.65 22.90
C ASP A 319 -4.83 -1.41 22.12
N ILE A 320 -4.01 -0.62 21.44
CA ILE A 320 -2.90 -1.13 20.62
C ILE A 320 -1.74 -1.50 21.52
N ALA A 321 -1.22 -2.72 21.36
CA ALA A 321 0.00 -3.12 22.04
C ALA A 321 1.20 -2.45 21.37
N LEU A 322 1.84 -1.50 22.07
CA LEU A 322 2.94 -0.70 21.56
C LEU A 322 4.31 -1.29 21.94
N TYR A 323 5.18 -1.46 20.95
CA TYR A 323 6.57 -1.85 21.13
C TYR A 323 7.50 -0.91 20.38
N ALA A 324 8.64 -0.58 20.97
CA ALA A 324 9.64 0.27 20.37
C ALA A 324 11.05 -0.31 20.50
N ILE A 325 11.90 0.05 19.54
CA ILE A 325 13.32 -0.28 19.51
C ILE A 325 14.09 0.80 18.75
N ASN A 326 15.31 1.11 19.19
CA ASN A 326 16.27 1.88 18.40
C ASN A 326 17.06 0.96 17.49
N ALA A 327 16.45 0.54 16.37
CA ALA A 327 17.07 -0.44 15.49
C ALA A 327 18.35 0.09 14.81
N ASN A 328 18.47 1.40 14.65
CA ASN A 328 19.67 2.05 14.12
C ASN A 328 20.86 1.90 15.07
N GLU A 329 20.64 2.08 16.37
CA GLU A 329 21.66 1.86 17.39
C GLU A 329 22.07 0.39 17.47
N VAL A 330 21.10 -0.52 17.55
CA VAL A 330 21.37 -1.97 17.57
C VAL A 330 22.17 -2.40 16.34
N ALA A 331 21.80 -1.93 15.15
CA ALA A 331 22.53 -2.25 13.91
C ALA A 331 23.96 -1.67 13.91
N ARG A 332 24.17 -0.46 14.43
CA ARG A 332 25.51 0.15 14.55
C ARG A 332 26.40 -0.61 15.53
N THR A 333 25.88 -0.91 16.72
CA THR A 333 26.60 -1.67 17.76
C THR A 333 26.97 -3.08 17.29
N ALA A 334 26.10 -3.74 16.52
CA ALA A 334 26.38 -5.03 15.90
C ALA A 334 27.32 -4.96 14.68
N GLY A 335 27.71 -3.76 14.22
CA GLY A 335 28.60 -3.56 13.08
C GLY A 335 27.94 -3.76 11.70
N LEU A 336 26.62 -3.59 11.61
CA LEU A 336 25.83 -3.67 10.37
C LEU A 336 25.65 -2.30 9.68
N GLY A 337 26.14 -1.22 10.29
CA GLY A 337 25.95 0.15 9.80
C GLY A 337 24.47 0.57 9.91
N GLY A 338 23.94 1.24 8.89
CA GLY A 338 22.53 1.67 8.85
C GLY A 338 21.52 0.60 8.42
N ARG A 339 21.87 -0.70 8.47
CA ARG A 339 20.98 -1.78 8.01
C ARG A 339 20.12 -2.32 9.15
N THR A 340 18.94 -1.76 9.32
CA THR A 340 17.98 -2.11 10.40
C THR A 340 17.08 -3.30 10.06
N ASN A 341 17.09 -3.76 8.81
CA ASN A 341 16.17 -4.78 8.31
C ASN A 341 16.15 -6.10 9.11
N THR A 342 17.32 -6.61 9.51
CA THR A 342 17.44 -7.85 10.29
C THR A 342 16.92 -7.67 11.72
N VAL A 343 17.16 -6.49 12.29
CA VAL A 343 16.73 -6.13 13.65
C VAL A 343 15.20 -6.07 13.72
N LEU A 344 14.59 -5.32 12.81
CA LEU A 344 13.14 -5.13 12.76
C LEU A 344 12.40 -6.41 12.34
N GLN A 345 12.99 -7.21 11.44
CA GLN A 345 12.45 -8.53 11.11
C GLN A 345 12.44 -9.45 12.34
N THR A 346 13.51 -9.45 13.14
CA THR A 346 13.59 -10.23 14.37
C THR A 346 12.51 -9.81 15.37
N CYS A 347 12.33 -8.50 15.55
CA CYS A 347 11.30 -7.95 16.42
C CYS A 347 9.89 -8.38 15.97
N TYR A 348 9.59 -8.34 14.66
CA TYR A 348 8.33 -8.85 14.12
C TYR A 348 8.09 -10.30 14.52
N PHE A 349 9.06 -11.18 14.30
CA PHE A 349 8.92 -12.59 14.65
C PHE A 349 8.74 -12.83 16.15
N ALA A 350 9.41 -12.04 16.99
CA ALA A 350 9.32 -12.16 18.45
C ALA A 350 7.92 -11.81 19.00
N ILE A 351 7.22 -10.82 18.41
CA ILE A 351 6.00 -10.25 19.01
C ILE A 351 4.72 -10.37 18.16
N SER A 352 4.83 -10.81 16.90
CA SER A 352 3.65 -10.94 16.02
C SER A 352 2.80 -12.19 16.29
N GLY A 353 3.37 -13.20 16.95
CA GLY A 353 2.69 -14.48 17.21
C GLY A 353 2.45 -15.32 15.95
N VAL A 354 3.19 -15.08 14.86
CA VAL A 354 3.15 -15.93 13.64
C VAL A 354 3.87 -17.26 13.83
N LEU A 355 4.85 -17.30 14.74
CA LEU A 355 5.58 -18.50 15.17
C LEU A 355 5.92 -18.37 16.66
N PRO A 356 6.16 -19.48 17.37
CA PRO A 356 6.82 -19.45 18.67
C PRO A 356 8.16 -18.72 18.57
N SER A 357 8.47 -17.84 19.53
CA SER A 357 9.63 -16.93 19.44
C SER A 357 10.97 -17.66 19.33
N ASP A 358 11.13 -18.78 20.02
CA ASP A 358 12.33 -19.62 20.00
C ASP A 358 12.55 -20.22 18.60
N VAL A 359 11.50 -20.84 18.05
CA VAL A 359 11.52 -21.41 16.69
C VAL A 359 11.79 -20.33 15.64
N ALA A 360 11.22 -19.14 15.81
CA ALA A 360 11.37 -18.05 14.87
C ALA A 360 12.81 -17.51 14.84
N ILE A 361 13.43 -17.31 16.01
CA ILE A 361 14.83 -16.87 16.13
C ILE A 361 15.77 -17.87 15.44
N ASP A 362 15.56 -19.17 15.66
CA ASP A 362 16.38 -20.21 15.03
C ASP A 362 16.23 -20.19 13.50
N ARG A 363 15.00 -20.16 12.97
CA ARG A 363 14.74 -20.07 11.51
C ARG A 363 15.38 -18.82 10.88
N ILE A 364 15.36 -17.68 11.58
CA ILE A 364 16.03 -16.44 11.12
C ILE A 364 17.55 -16.65 11.04
N LYS A 365 18.16 -17.20 12.09
CA LYS A 365 19.61 -17.47 12.12
C LYS A 365 20.02 -18.47 11.03
N GLU A 366 19.22 -19.50 10.77
CA GLU A 366 19.44 -20.43 9.66
C GLU A 366 19.37 -19.74 8.30
N SER A 367 18.34 -18.91 8.07
CA SER A 367 18.16 -18.13 6.83
C SER A 367 19.33 -17.17 6.59
N ILE A 368 19.81 -16.48 7.63
CA ILE A 368 20.98 -15.58 7.59
C ILE A 368 22.22 -16.38 7.19
N THR A 369 22.48 -17.51 7.85
CA THR A 369 23.62 -18.38 7.56
C THR A 369 23.58 -18.86 6.11
N LYS A 370 22.43 -19.34 5.63
CA LYS A 370 22.25 -19.79 4.25
C LYS A 370 22.50 -18.67 3.23
N THR A 371 22.09 -17.45 3.55
CA THR A 371 22.21 -16.29 2.67
C THR A 371 23.64 -15.72 2.62
N TYR A 372 24.33 -15.64 3.76
CA TYR A 372 25.59 -14.90 3.89
C TYR A 372 26.84 -15.76 4.09
N SER A 373 26.72 -17.06 4.39
CA SER A 373 27.87 -17.96 4.58
C SER A 373 28.84 -17.96 3.39
N ARG A 374 28.29 -17.90 2.16
CA ARG A 374 29.09 -17.82 0.92
C ARG A 374 29.86 -16.50 0.76
N LYS A 375 29.45 -15.43 1.46
CA LYS A 375 30.08 -14.11 1.38
C LYS A 375 31.11 -13.92 2.50
N SER A 376 30.73 -14.16 3.75
CA SER A 376 31.62 -14.05 4.91
C SER A 376 30.95 -14.58 6.18
N MET A 377 31.67 -15.42 6.94
CA MET A 377 31.24 -15.87 8.26
C MET A 377 31.25 -14.75 9.30
N GLU A 378 32.05 -13.69 9.10
CA GLU A 378 32.01 -12.52 9.97
C GLU A 378 30.69 -11.77 9.82
N ILE A 379 30.18 -11.65 8.59
CA ILE A 379 28.85 -11.05 8.33
C ILE A 379 27.75 -11.89 8.99
N VAL A 380 27.84 -13.22 8.90
CA VAL A 380 26.89 -14.13 9.58
C VAL A 380 26.91 -13.88 11.10
N ARG A 381 28.10 -13.85 11.71
CA ARG A 381 28.24 -13.59 13.15
C ARG A 381 27.65 -12.23 13.57
N LYS A 382 27.93 -11.16 12.80
CA LYS A 382 27.38 -9.82 13.07
C LYS A 382 25.85 -9.82 13.02
N ASN A 383 25.26 -10.53 12.06
CA ASN A 383 23.80 -10.64 11.98
C ASN A 383 23.21 -11.48 13.12
N HIS A 384 23.88 -12.55 13.57
CA HIS A 384 23.43 -13.31 14.75
C HIS A 384 23.44 -12.47 16.02
N VAL A 385 24.52 -11.70 16.24
CA VAL A 385 24.57 -10.74 17.35
C VAL A 385 23.42 -9.74 17.24
N ALA A 386 23.18 -9.18 16.04
CA ALA A 386 22.06 -8.27 15.85
C ALA A 386 20.71 -8.90 16.20
N VAL A 387 20.47 -10.18 15.84
CA VAL A 387 19.24 -10.92 16.22
C VAL A 387 19.09 -10.98 17.74
N ASP A 388 20.16 -11.38 18.45
CA ASP A 388 20.11 -11.51 19.91
C ASP A 388 19.90 -10.15 20.61
N GLU A 389 20.63 -9.13 20.16
CA GLU A 389 20.51 -7.76 20.67
C GLU A 389 19.14 -7.15 20.37
N SER A 390 18.50 -7.53 19.25
CA SER A 390 17.15 -7.07 18.90
C SER A 390 16.13 -7.48 19.95
N VAL A 391 16.20 -8.72 20.42
CA VAL A 391 15.27 -9.25 21.43
C VAL A 391 15.53 -8.59 22.79
N ALA A 392 16.79 -8.34 23.13
CA ALA A 392 17.17 -7.70 24.39
C ALA A 392 16.77 -6.21 24.46
N HIS A 393 16.79 -5.49 23.34
CA HIS A 393 16.48 -4.06 23.25
C HIS A 393 15.09 -3.77 22.68
N LEU A 394 14.21 -4.79 22.64
CA LEU A 394 12.81 -4.62 22.27
C LEU A 394 11.99 -4.31 23.52
N HIS A 395 11.44 -3.11 23.59
CA HIS A 395 10.71 -2.65 24.75
C HIS A 395 9.21 -2.60 24.46
N LYS A 396 8.41 -3.19 25.35
CA LYS A 396 6.97 -2.93 25.41
C LYS A 396 6.77 -1.57 26.08
N ILE A 397 6.04 -0.68 25.42
CA ILE A 397 5.78 0.67 25.94
C ILE A 397 4.48 0.65 26.73
N GLU A 398 4.50 1.20 27.94
CA GLU A 398 3.29 1.42 28.73
C GLU A 398 2.47 2.53 28.08
N VAL A 399 1.19 2.26 27.82
CA VAL A 399 0.26 3.19 27.19
C VAL A 399 -0.55 3.87 28.30
N PRO A 400 -0.41 5.19 28.49
CA PRO A 400 -1.27 5.96 29.39
C PRO A 400 -2.73 5.99 28.93
N ASP A 401 -3.64 6.30 29.84
CA ASP A 401 -5.08 6.41 29.56
C ASP A 401 -5.46 7.72 28.81
N GLU A 402 -4.53 8.67 28.71
CA GLU A 402 -4.77 9.98 28.10
C GLU A 402 -3.66 10.40 27.12
N VAL A 403 -4.05 11.26 26.18
CA VAL A 403 -3.13 11.87 25.22
C VAL A 403 -2.29 12.93 25.95
N THR A 404 -0.97 12.78 25.91
CA THR A 404 -0.01 13.73 26.51
C THR A 404 0.63 14.66 25.49
N SER A 405 0.63 14.27 24.21
CA SER A 405 1.27 15.03 23.15
C SER A 405 0.52 16.31 22.82
N THR A 406 1.27 17.40 22.64
CA THR A 406 0.72 18.72 22.29
C THR A 406 0.83 19.03 20.80
N HIS A 407 1.31 18.10 19.97
CA HIS A 407 1.49 18.32 18.53
C HIS A 407 0.76 17.28 17.68
N GLY A 408 0.31 17.71 16.50
CA GLY A 408 -0.28 16.84 15.49
C GLY A 408 0.75 16.29 14.51
N TYR A 409 0.26 15.81 13.37
CA TYR A 409 1.12 15.50 12.22
C TYR A 409 1.77 16.79 11.68
N LEU A 410 2.97 16.64 11.12
CA LEU A 410 3.62 17.66 10.32
C LEU A 410 2.80 17.91 9.06
N ALA A 411 2.59 19.19 8.74
CA ALA A 411 1.92 19.57 7.50
C ALA A 411 2.71 19.04 6.29
N PRO A 412 2.06 18.41 5.31
CA PRO A 412 2.74 17.88 4.12
C PRO A 412 3.24 18.97 3.19
N VAL A 413 2.67 20.18 3.27
CA VAL A 413 3.06 21.38 2.54
C VAL A 413 2.86 22.63 3.43
N PRO A 414 3.60 23.74 3.21
CA PRO A 414 3.40 25.00 3.92
C PRO A 414 2.01 25.61 3.70
N ALA A 415 1.48 26.36 4.66
CA ALA A 415 0.13 26.94 4.61
C ALA A 415 -0.07 27.95 3.46
N GLU A 416 1.01 28.60 3.02
CA GLU A 416 1.02 29.54 1.91
C GLU A 416 1.09 28.89 0.52
N ALA A 417 1.14 27.55 0.45
CA ALA A 417 1.12 26.86 -0.84
C ALA A 417 -0.21 27.11 -1.59
N PRO A 418 -0.21 27.17 -2.94
CA PRO A 418 -1.41 27.41 -3.74
C PRO A 418 -2.51 26.36 -3.51
N ASP A 419 -3.77 26.73 -3.75
CA ASP A 419 -4.94 25.87 -3.53
C ASP A 419 -4.80 24.46 -4.13
N PHE A 420 -4.29 24.33 -5.37
CA PHE A 420 -4.07 23.00 -5.96
C PHE A 420 -3.07 22.16 -5.17
N VAL A 421 -2.02 22.79 -4.62
CA VAL A 421 -1.01 22.11 -3.81
C VAL A 421 -1.60 21.71 -2.45
N GLN A 422 -2.42 22.57 -1.84
CA GLN A 422 -3.11 22.28 -0.57
C GLN A 422 -4.16 21.17 -0.71
N ASP A 423 -4.97 21.23 -1.75
CA ASP A 423 -6.12 20.34 -1.88
C ASP A 423 -5.76 18.99 -2.50
N VAL A 424 -4.90 19.00 -3.52
CA VAL A 424 -4.60 17.81 -4.33
C VAL A 424 -3.25 17.23 -3.93
N THR A 425 -2.16 18.01 -4.06
CA THR A 425 -0.81 17.49 -3.85
C THR A 425 -0.60 17.03 -2.40
N ALA A 426 -0.98 17.84 -1.41
CA ALA A 426 -0.86 17.50 0.00
C ALA A 426 -1.63 16.22 0.36
N THR A 427 -2.88 16.10 -0.12
CA THR A 427 -3.71 14.90 0.07
C THR A 427 -3.03 13.64 -0.51
N MET A 428 -2.38 13.76 -1.67
CA MET A 428 -1.61 12.65 -2.25
C MET A 428 -0.35 12.32 -1.44
N LEU A 429 0.38 13.32 -0.94
CA LEU A 429 1.61 13.12 -0.15
C LEU A 429 1.38 12.35 1.15
N ILE A 430 0.18 12.48 1.74
CA ILE A 430 -0.21 11.76 2.96
C ILE A 430 -0.93 10.42 2.69
N ASP A 431 -0.78 9.84 1.49
CA ASP A 431 -1.43 8.58 1.07
C ASP A 431 -2.97 8.62 1.07
N LYS A 432 -3.58 9.81 0.98
CA LYS A 432 -5.03 9.97 0.89
C LYS A 432 -5.52 10.30 -0.52
N GLY A 433 -4.70 10.06 -1.55
CA GLY A 433 -5.04 10.32 -2.95
C GLY A 433 -6.33 9.63 -3.41
N ASP A 434 -6.64 8.43 -2.90
CA ASP A 434 -7.88 7.71 -3.21
C ASP A 434 -9.15 8.40 -2.72
N SER A 435 -9.04 9.32 -1.75
CA SER A 435 -10.18 10.10 -1.24
C SER A 435 -10.54 11.30 -2.13
N LEU A 436 -9.65 11.68 -3.05
CA LEU A 436 -9.90 12.81 -3.94
C LEU A 436 -11.05 12.49 -4.90
N PRO A 437 -12.10 13.34 -4.96
CA PRO A 437 -13.20 13.13 -5.88
C PRO A 437 -12.79 13.48 -7.31
N VAL A 438 -13.58 13.03 -8.28
CA VAL A 438 -13.37 13.30 -9.71
C VAL A 438 -13.28 14.81 -9.99
N SER A 439 -14.07 15.64 -9.30
CA SER A 439 -14.05 17.10 -9.46
C SER A 439 -12.72 17.80 -9.12
N LYS A 440 -11.85 17.16 -8.32
CA LYS A 440 -10.53 17.70 -7.96
C LYS A 440 -9.48 17.43 -9.03
N MET A 441 -9.76 16.55 -9.99
CA MET A 441 -8.83 16.18 -11.04
C MET A 441 -9.05 17.01 -12.32
N PRO A 442 -7.98 17.57 -12.91
CA PRO A 442 -8.05 18.24 -14.22
C PRO A 442 -8.52 17.27 -15.30
N VAL A 443 -9.48 17.70 -16.13
CA VAL A 443 -10.12 16.85 -17.15
C VAL A 443 -9.15 16.37 -18.24
N ASP A 444 -8.06 17.10 -18.45
CA ASP A 444 -7.00 16.82 -19.42
C ASP A 444 -5.73 16.24 -18.77
N GLY A 445 -5.72 16.07 -17.45
CA GLY A 445 -4.57 15.60 -16.69
C GLY A 445 -3.42 16.60 -16.54
N SER A 446 -3.64 17.89 -16.80
CA SER A 446 -2.61 18.94 -16.63
C SER A 446 -2.36 19.26 -15.15
N PHE A 447 -1.09 19.39 -14.73
CA PHE A 447 -0.71 19.74 -13.35
C PHE A 447 0.09 21.06 -13.31
N PRO A 448 -0.01 21.87 -12.24
CA PRO A 448 0.82 23.07 -12.07
C PRO A 448 2.31 22.75 -11.99
N SER A 449 3.15 23.60 -12.58
CA SER A 449 4.60 23.50 -12.50
C SER A 449 5.15 24.01 -11.14
N GLY A 450 6.33 23.52 -10.76
CA GLY A 450 7.08 24.06 -9.62
C GLY A 450 6.46 23.76 -8.25
N THR A 451 5.74 22.65 -8.13
CA THR A 451 5.09 22.21 -6.88
C THR A 451 6.06 21.55 -5.90
N THR A 452 7.16 20.96 -6.38
CA THR A 452 8.16 20.27 -5.54
C THR A 452 8.80 21.17 -4.48
N LYS A 453 8.84 22.48 -4.71
CA LYS A 453 9.36 23.46 -3.74
C LYS A 453 8.56 23.48 -2.43
N TYR A 454 7.33 22.97 -2.42
CA TYR A 454 6.47 22.91 -1.24
C TYR A 454 6.56 21.57 -0.48
N GLU A 455 7.19 20.53 -1.03
CA GLU A 455 7.18 19.19 -0.40
C GLU A 455 8.05 19.09 0.86
N LYS A 456 9.23 19.73 0.84
CA LYS A 456 10.16 19.83 1.99
C LYS A 456 10.29 18.50 2.75
N ARG A 457 10.69 17.47 2.01
CA ARG A 457 10.58 16.06 2.42
C ARG A 457 11.38 15.74 3.68
N ASN A 458 12.49 16.44 3.89
CA ASN A 458 13.37 16.31 5.06
C ASN A 458 13.72 14.84 5.36
N ILE A 459 14.39 14.19 4.42
CA ILE A 459 14.62 12.73 4.42
C ILE A 459 16.07 12.33 4.70
N SER A 460 16.95 13.30 4.93
CA SER A 460 18.38 13.05 5.06
C SER A 460 18.82 13.23 6.50
N ASP A 461 19.47 12.21 7.07
CA ASP A 461 20.05 12.30 8.43
C ASP A 461 21.30 13.19 8.46
N ILE A 462 21.94 13.38 7.31
CA ILE A 462 23.15 14.20 7.17
C ILE A 462 22.99 15.21 6.04
N ILE A 463 23.57 16.39 6.20
CA ILE A 463 23.60 17.44 5.18
C ILE A 463 25.01 18.03 5.09
N ALA A 464 25.35 18.59 3.94
CA ALA A 464 26.57 19.37 3.81
C ALA A 464 26.44 20.65 4.66
N VAL A 465 27.54 21.04 5.31
CA VAL A 465 27.68 22.32 6.01
C VAL A 465 28.69 23.14 5.24
N TRP A 466 28.39 24.41 5.01
CA TRP A 466 29.31 25.30 4.31
C TRP A 466 30.39 25.78 5.29
N ASP A 467 31.65 25.75 4.84
CA ASP A 467 32.76 26.38 5.53
C ASP A 467 33.21 27.62 4.72
N PRO A 468 32.89 28.85 5.18
CA PRO A 468 33.23 30.07 4.47
C PRO A 468 34.74 30.33 4.36
N GLU A 469 35.57 29.79 5.27
CA GLU A 469 37.01 30.07 5.32
C GLU A 469 37.77 29.26 4.27
N THR A 470 37.37 28.02 4.03
CA THR A 470 38.01 27.13 3.06
C THR A 470 37.38 27.19 1.67
N CYS A 471 36.19 27.80 1.54
CA CYS A 471 35.48 27.89 0.28
C CYS A 471 36.16 28.85 -0.72
N ILE A 472 36.64 28.30 -1.84
CA ILE A 472 37.20 29.08 -2.96
C ILE A 472 36.15 29.66 -3.92
N GLN A 473 34.85 29.54 -3.58
CA GLN A 473 33.73 30.17 -4.30
C GLN A 473 33.59 29.73 -5.78
N CYS A 474 33.99 28.51 -6.12
CA CYS A 474 33.98 27.99 -7.49
C CYS A 474 32.59 27.63 -8.05
N GLY A 475 31.60 27.42 -7.18
CA GLY A 475 30.23 27.04 -7.56
C GLY A 475 30.03 25.57 -7.97
N ASN A 476 31.09 24.74 -7.96
CA ASN A 476 31.01 23.33 -8.37
C ASN A 476 29.97 22.55 -7.55
N CYS A 477 29.95 22.74 -6.24
CA CYS A 477 28.99 22.09 -5.34
C CYS A 477 27.52 22.39 -5.68
N SER A 478 27.22 23.59 -6.20
CA SER A 478 25.88 23.97 -6.68
C SER A 478 25.57 23.32 -8.04
N PHE A 479 26.56 23.29 -8.94
CA PHE A 479 26.44 22.70 -10.27
C PHE A 479 26.21 21.17 -10.23
N VAL A 480 26.98 20.46 -9.40
CA VAL A 480 26.90 18.98 -9.31
C VAL A 480 25.70 18.49 -8.52
N CYS A 481 25.04 19.35 -7.74
CA CYS A 481 23.92 18.95 -6.90
C CYS A 481 22.73 18.47 -7.75
N PRO A 482 22.34 17.18 -7.69
CA PRO A 482 21.27 16.65 -8.55
C PRO A 482 19.87 17.13 -8.14
N HIS A 483 19.74 17.86 -7.03
CA HIS A 483 18.46 18.32 -6.47
C HIS A 483 18.40 19.85 -6.28
N ALA A 484 19.39 20.60 -6.78
CA ALA A 484 19.49 22.06 -6.60
C ALA A 484 19.37 22.54 -5.14
N VAL A 485 19.91 21.73 -4.21
CA VAL A 485 19.92 21.94 -2.76
C VAL A 485 20.97 22.95 -2.35
N LEU A 486 22.13 22.95 -3.00
CA LEU A 486 23.18 23.93 -2.77
C LEU A 486 23.03 25.05 -3.78
N ARG A 487 22.84 26.28 -3.29
CA ARG A 487 22.67 27.46 -4.12
C ARG A 487 23.65 28.54 -3.73
N ALA A 488 24.51 28.90 -4.66
CA ALA A 488 25.42 30.02 -4.51
C ALA A 488 24.72 31.33 -4.90
N LYS A 489 24.90 32.37 -4.09
CA LYS A 489 24.49 33.74 -4.42
C LYS A 489 25.62 34.71 -4.11
N HIS A 490 25.76 35.72 -4.97
CA HIS A 490 26.52 36.92 -4.67
C HIS A 490 25.59 38.12 -4.62
N TYR A 491 25.86 39.07 -3.72
CA TYR A 491 25.01 40.23 -3.50
C TYR A 491 25.82 41.37 -2.84
N PRO A 492 25.39 42.64 -2.95
CA PRO A 492 26.05 43.75 -2.27
C PRO A 492 25.99 43.58 -0.74
N ALA A 493 27.05 43.96 -0.01
CA ALA A 493 27.10 43.85 1.45
C ALA A 493 25.93 44.52 2.18
N ALA A 494 25.37 45.60 1.61
CA ALA A 494 24.19 46.28 2.16
C ALA A 494 22.94 45.37 2.27
N SER A 495 22.87 44.30 1.47
CA SER A 495 21.76 43.34 1.49
C SER A 495 21.76 42.45 2.75
N LEU A 496 22.83 42.47 3.55
CA LEU A 496 22.90 41.77 4.84
C LEU A 496 22.18 42.54 5.96
N ALA A 497 21.70 43.76 5.71
CA ALA A 497 20.93 44.51 6.69
C ALA A 497 19.66 43.72 7.08
N GLY A 498 19.57 43.31 8.35
CA GLY A 498 18.44 42.52 8.88
C GLY A 498 18.54 41.01 8.62
N ALA A 499 19.67 40.52 8.10
CA ALA A 499 19.92 39.08 8.08
C ALA A 499 20.06 38.53 9.51
N PRO A 500 19.62 37.28 9.78
CA PRO A 500 19.87 36.63 11.07
C PRO A 500 21.36 36.57 11.40
N ASP A 501 21.72 36.62 12.67
CA ASP A 501 23.11 36.52 13.11
C ASP A 501 23.77 35.19 12.68
N SER A 502 22.98 34.14 12.50
CA SER A 502 23.40 32.83 11.98
C SER A 502 23.57 32.78 10.47
N PHE A 503 23.32 33.87 9.74
CA PHE A 503 23.41 33.89 8.28
C PHE A 503 24.86 34.05 7.83
N GLU A 504 25.46 32.93 7.42
CA GLU A 504 26.84 32.89 6.98
C GLU A 504 27.05 33.63 5.66
N SER A 505 28.15 34.37 5.57
CA SER A 505 28.60 35.02 4.33
C SER A 505 30.11 35.20 4.31
N ALA A 506 30.69 35.25 3.11
CA ALA A 506 32.12 35.47 2.85
C ALA A 506 32.32 36.71 1.96
N PRO A 507 33.47 37.41 2.05
CA PRO A 507 33.84 38.43 1.07
C PRO A 507 34.00 37.81 -0.32
N LEU A 508 33.54 38.49 -1.36
CA LEU A 508 33.78 38.11 -2.76
C LEU A 508 34.71 39.15 -3.40
N ASP A 509 35.97 38.77 -3.62
CA ASP A 509 36.95 39.61 -4.32
C ASP A 509 36.99 39.24 -5.81
N ALA A 510 35.99 39.71 -6.54
CA ALA A 510 35.86 39.47 -7.97
C ALA A 510 35.89 40.80 -8.74
N ALA A 511 36.61 40.81 -9.86
CA ALA A 511 36.71 41.98 -10.73
C ALA A 511 35.31 42.44 -11.18
N GLY A 512 34.99 43.71 -10.92
CA GLY A 512 33.68 44.31 -11.24
C GLY A 512 32.61 44.18 -10.15
N LEU A 513 32.92 43.55 -9.01
CA LEU A 513 31.99 43.38 -7.88
C LEU A 513 32.58 43.93 -6.55
N PRO A 514 32.81 45.26 -6.44
CA PRO A 514 33.35 45.84 -5.22
C PRO A 514 32.37 45.69 -4.05
N ASN A 515 32.88 45.35 -2.86
CA ASN A 515 32.10 45.17 -1.62
C ASN A 515 30.95 44.14 -1.75
N ALA A 516 31.12 43.14 -2.61
CA ALA A 516 30.19 42.03 -2.72
C ALA A 516 30.44 40.98 -1.63
N ARG A 517 29.36 40.28 -1.27
CA ARG A 517 29.34 39.13 -0.37
C ARG A 517 28.87 37.91 -1.14
N TYR A 518 29.35 36.75 -0.71
CA TYR A 518 28.99 35.44 -1.24
C TYR A 518 28.37 34.60 -0.12
N THR A 519 27.33 33.84 -0.46
CA THR A 519 26.79 32.78 0.42
C THR A 519 26.53 31.53 -0.41
N LEU A 520 26.96 30.39 0.11
CA LEU A 520 26.51 29.08 -0.34
C LEU A 520 25.45 28.57 0.63
N GLN A 521 24.17 28.68 0.26
CA GLN A 521 23.07 28.23 1.10
C GLN A 521 22.75 26.77 0.81
N VAL A 522 22.64 25.96 1.86
CA VAL A 522 22.14 24.59 1.82
C VAL A 522 20.67 24.59 2.20
N TYR A 523 19.81 24.03 1.35
CA TYR A 523 18.37 23.85 1.61
C TYR A 523 18.15 22.47 2.23
N ALA A 524 18.34 22.38 3.56
CA ALA A 524 18.39 21.11 4.30
C ALA A 524 17.22 20.16 4.00
N GLU A 525 16.00 20.67 3.98
CA GLU A 525 14.77 19.87 3.82
C GLU A 525 14.60 19.25 2.42
N ASP A 526 15.32 19.76 1.41
CA ASP A 526 15.32 19.19 0.06
C ASP A 526 16.56 18.29 -0.17
N CYS A 527 17.48 18.22 0.79
CA CYS A 527 18.70 17.43 0.71
C CYS A 527 18.39 15.93 0.76
N THR A 528 19.16 15.15 0.00
CA THR A 528 19.08 13.68 -0.04
C THR A 528 20.34 13.01 0.51
N GLY A 529 21.31 13.79 1.03
CA GLY A 529 22.51 13.24 1.68
C GLY A 529 23.50 12.55 0.74
N CYS A 530 23.44 12.81 -0.57
CA CYS A 530 24.22 12.06 -1.56
C CYS A 530 25.74 12.28 -1.54
N GLY A 531 26.26 13.25 -0.78
CA GLY A 531 27.71 13.50 -0.65
C GLY A 531 28.41 14.16 -1.84
N LEU A 532 27.82 14.15 -3.05
CA LEU A 532 28.45 14.64 -4.30
C LEU A 532 28.95 16.09 -4.28
N CYS A 533 28.47 16.91 -3.35
CA CYS A 533 28.91 18.30 -3.20
C CYS A 533 30.14 18.47 -2.30
N VAL A 534 30.50 17.41 -1.56
CA VAL A 534 31.63 17.33 -0.64
C VAL A 534 32.77 16.51 -1.26
N GLU A 535 32.44 15.45 -2.01
CA GLU A 535 33.38 14.71 -2.87
C GLU A 535 33.95 15.59 -3.99
#